data_AF-A0A2S9FR47-F1
#
_entry.id   AF-A0A2S9FR47-F1
#
_cell.length_a   1.000
_cell.length_b   1.000
_cell.length_c   1.000
_cell.angle_alpha   90.00
_cell.angle_beta   90.00
_cell.angle_gamma   90.00
#
_symmetry.space_group_name_H-M   'P 1'
#
loop_
_entity.id
_entity.type
_entity.pdbx_description
1 polymer ?
#
loop_
_entity_poly.entity_id
_entity_poly.type
_entity_poly.pdbx_seq_one_letter_code
_entity_poly.pdbx_strand_id
1 'polypeptide(L)'
;FCGHPGPGESVAAAVHRRGREELGARLVDVDCVLPEFRYRAQAADGTVENEVCPVFCARVDGAVAPVPTEVMDLVWVSWDEIRAAATLEWAISPWARR
;
A
#
# COMPACT_ATOMS: atom_id res chain seq x y z
N PHE A 1 -2.39 -1.70 -0.07
CA PHE A 1 -2.13 -1.62 -1.52
C PHE A 1 -0.99 -0.65 -1.76
N CYS A 2 -0.28 -0.80 -2.87
CA CYS A 2 0.72 0.14 -3.37
C CYS A 2 0.49 0.33 -4.88
N GLY A 3 1.06 1.36 -5.47
CA GLY A 3 0.91 1.60 -6.91
C GLY A 3 1.41 2.97 -7.31
N HIS A 4 1.26 3.28 -8.59
CA HIS A 4 1.80 4.50 -9.19
C HIS A 4 0.70 5.48 -9.59
N PRO A 5 0.95 6.80 -9.50
CA PRO A 5 0.13 7.78 -10.17
C PRO A 5 0.24 7.62 -11.69
N GLY A 6 -0.86 7.86 -12.39
CA GLY A 6 -0.85 8.03 -13.83
C GLY A 6 -0.13 9.32 -14.25
N PRO A 7 0.19 9.49 -15.55
CA PRO A 7 0.79 10.72 -16.06
C PRO A 7 -0.07 11.95 -15.72
N GLY A 8 0.51 12.92 -15.01
CA GLY A 8 -0.19 14.14 -14.58
C GLY A 8 -1.18 13.95 -13.43
N GLU A 9 -1.35 12.73 -12.91
CA GLU A 9 -2.21 12.44 -11.77
C GLU A 9 -1.51 12.82 -10.46
N SER A 10 -2.23 13.50 -9.55
CA SER A 10 -1.71 13.70 -8.19
C SER A 10 -1.65 12.38 -7.44
N VAL A 11 -0.65 12.21 -6.58
CA VAL A 11 -0.49 10.97 -5.78
C VAL A 11 -1.73 10.69 -4.93
N ALA A 12 -2.35 11.71 -4.33
CA ALA A 12 -3.58 11.54 -3.55
C ALA A 12 -4.76 11.02 -4.40
N ALA A 13 -4.91 11.50 -5.64
CA ALA A 13 -5.93 10.98 -6.57
C ALA A 13 -5.66 9.51 -6.92
N ALA A 14 -4.39 9.15 -7.12
CA ALA A 14 -3.97 7.78 -7.38
C ALA A 14 -4.30 6.85 -6.20
N VAL A 15 -4.08 7.28 -4.95
CA VAL A 15 -4.46 6.52 -3.74
C VAL A 15 -5.96 6.21 -3.74
N HIS A 16 -6.81 7.19 -4.02
CA HIS A 16 -8.26 6.98 -4.11
C HIS A 16 -8.65 6.04 -5.25
N ARG A 17 -8.01 6.18 -6.42
CA ARG A 17 -8.29 5.35 -7.59
C ARG A 17 -7.86 3.90 -7.34
N ARG A 18 -6.63 3.66 -6.91
CA ARG A 18 -6.09 2.32 -6.61
C ARG A 18 -6.84 1.65 -5.46
N GLY A 19 -7.21 2.39 -4.42
CA GLY A 19 -8.05 1.86 -3.34
C GLY A 19 -9.39 1.32 -3.84
N ARG A 20 -10.00 1.95 -4.86
CA ARG A 20 -11.20 1.41 -5.52
C ARG A 20 -10.90 0.26 -6.47
N GLU A 21 -9.86 0.38 -7.30
CA GLU A 21 -9.50 -0.62 -8.31
C GLU A 21 -9.05 -1.96 -7.70
N GLU A 22 -8.29 -1.95 -6.61
CA GLU A 22 -7.74 -3.17 -6.00
C GLU A 22 -8.59 -3.71 -4.86
N LEU A 23 -9.13 -2.81 -4.02
CA LEU A 23 -9.83 -3.20 -2.80
C LEU A 23 -11.34 -3.02 -2.88
N GLY A 24 -11.87 -2.40 -3.94
CA GLY A 24 -13.27 -1.99 -3.98
C GLY A 24 -13.64 -0.99 -2.87
N ALA A 25 -12.65 -0.34 -2.25
CA ALA A 25 -12.83 0.42 -1.03
C ALA A 25 -13.05 1.92 -1.30
N ARG A 26 -13.97 2.52 -0.54
CA ARG A 26 -14.09 3.98 -0.43
C ARG A 26 -13.18 4.46 0.70
N LEU A 27 -12.18 5.26 0.35
CA LEU A 27 -11.25 5.85 1.32
C LEU A 27 -11.69 7.26 1.72
N VAL A 28 -11.59 7.54 3.02
CA VAL A 28 -11.80 8.86 3.63
C VAL A 28 -10.61 9.18 4.54
N ASP A 29 -10.47 10.44 4.95
CA ASP A 29 -9.38 10.92 5.81
C ASP A 29 -7.99 10.49 5.29
N VAL A 30 -7.73 10.79 4.01
CA VAL A 30 -6.48 10.40 3.32
C VAL A 30 -5.38 11.42 3.61
N ASP A 31 -4.42 11.02 4.44
CA ASP A 31 -3.32 11.87 4.90
C ASP A 31 -1.97 11.32 4.46
N CYS A 32 -1.11 12.18 3.92
CA CYS A 32 0.29 11.83 3.62
C CYS A 32 1.12 11.90 4.90
N VAL A 33 1.61 10.75 5.37
CA VAL A 33 2.33 10.63 6.64
C VAL A 33 3.85 10.56 6.47
N LEU A 34 4.34 10.09 5.32
CA LEU A 34 5.78 10.06 5.01
C LEU A 34 6.03 10.60 3.59
N PRO A 35 6.08 11.93 3.40
CA PRO A 35 6.15 12.53 2.06
C PRO A 35 7.49 12.28 1.34
N GLU A 36 8.56 12.00 2.08
CA GLU A 36 9.91 11.85 1.54
C GLU A 36 10.41 10.40 1.52
N PHE A 37 9.51 9.43 1.77
CA PHE A 37 9.89 8.03 1.78
C PHE A 37 10.40 7.59 0.41
N ARG A 38 11.54 6.90 0.41
CA ARG A 38 12.23 6.39 -0.78
C ARG A 38 12.80 5.03 -0.46
N TYR A 39 12.74 4.12 -1.43
CA TYR A 39 13.32 2.79 -1.26
C TYR A 39 13.89 2.24 -2.57
N ARG A 40 14.79 1.28 -2.41
CA ARG A 40 15.20 0.38 -3.48
C ARG A 40 15.15 -1.05 -2.96
N ALA A 41 14.42 -1.92 -3.66
CA ALA A 41 14.22 -3.31 -3.29
C ALA A 41 14.32 -4.22 -4.52
N GLN A 42 14.61 -5.51 -4.29
CA GLN A 42 14.61 -6.53 -5.33
C GLN A 42 13.64 -7.64 -4.92
N ALA A 43 12.72 -7.99 -5.81
CA ALA A 43 11.80 -9.10 -5.64
C ALA A 43 12.51 -10.44 -5.86
N ALA A 44 11.85 -11.54 -5.45
CA ALA A 44 12.42 -12.89 -5.53
C ALA A 44 12.70 -13.35 -6.96
N ASP A 45 11.99 -12.81 -7.95
CA ASP A 45 12.18 -13.07 -9.38
C ASP A 45 13.31 -12.22 -10.00
N GLY A 46 13.95 -11.35 -9.21
CA GLY A 46 15.02 -10.47 -9.64
C GLY A 46 14.57 -9.07 -10.08
N THR A 47 13.25 -8.80 -10.16
CA THR A 47 12.70 -7.48 -10.49
C THR A 47 13.15 -6.43 -9.45
N VAL A 48 13.61 -5.26 -9.91
CA VAL A 48 14.09 -4.19 -9.02
C VAL A 48 13.11 -3.02 -9.04
N GLU A 49 12.72 -2.59 -7.84
CA GLU A 49 11.98 -1.36 -7.60
C GLU A 49 12.91 -0.30 -7.02
N ASN A 50 12.83 0.93 -7.53
CA ASN A 50 13.60 2.08 -7.04
C ASN A 50 12.72 3.33 -7.12
N GLU A 51 12.14 3.72 -5.99
CA GLU A 51 10.98 4.60 -5.98
C GLU A 51 11.09 5.75 -4.98
N VAL A 52 10.50 6.88 -5.37
CA VAL A 52 10.03 7.91 -4.44
C VAL A 52 8.57 7.61 -4.17
N CYS A 53 8.25 7.17 -2.95
CA CYS A 53 6.98 6.53 -2.63
C CYS A 53 6.37 7.16 -1.37
N PRO A 54 5.75 8.35 -1.48
CA PRO A 54 5.08 8.98 -0.34
C PRO A 54 4.04 8.03 0.28
N VAL A 55 4.07 7.88 1.61
CA VAL A 55 3.16 6.96 2.32
C VAL A 55 1.92 7.70 2.80
N PHE A 56 0.76 7.10 2.56
CA PHE A 56 -0.54 7.62 2.96
C PHE A 56 -1.23 6.69 3.96
N CYS A 57 -1.91 7.29 4.94
CA CYS A 57 -2.87 6.61 5.80
C CYS A 57 -4.28 7.06 5.42
N ALA A 58 -5.25 6.17 5.57
CA ALA A 58 -6.65 6.45 5.28
C ALA A 58 -7.57 5.58 6.13
N ARG A 59 -8.83 5.98 6.24
CA ARG A 59 -9.91 5.15 6.77
C ARG A 59 -10.75 4.58 5.63
N VAL A 60 -11.22 3.34 5.80
CA VAL A 60 -12.21 2.75 4.92
C VAL A 60 -13.60 3.14 5.41
N ASP A 61 -14.43 3.63 4.49
CA ASP A 61 -15.85 3.87 4.73
C ASP A 61 -16.69 2.82 3.98
N GLY A 62 -17.30 1.92 4.74
CA GLY A 62 -18.10 0.81 4.22
C GLY A 62 -17.32 -0.50 4.05
N ALA A 63 -17.81 -1.37 3.17
CA ALA A 63 -17.24 -2.68 2.93
C ALA A 63 -16.05 -2.64 1.96
N VAL A 64 -15.18 -3.64 2.08
CA VAL A 64 -14.08 -3.90 1.16
C VAL A 64 -14.44 -5.11 0.29
N ALA A 65 -14.17 -5.03 -1.01
CA ALA A 65 -14.39 -6.10 -1.97
C ALA A 65 -13.14 -6.24 -2.85
N PRO A 66 -12.10 -6.96 -2.37
CA PRO A 66 -10.83 -7.08 -3.07
C PRO A 66 -10.97 -7.75 -4.44
N VAL A 67 -10.24 -7.24 -5.42
CA VAL A 67 -10.23 -7.79 -6.78
C VAL A 67 -9.26 -9.00 -6.82
N PRO A 68 -9.72 -10.21 -7.18
CA PRO A 68 -8.90 -11.42 -7.09
C PRO A 68 -7.63 -11.44 -7.95
N THR A 69 -7.57 -10.62 -9.00
CA THR A 69 -6.37 -10.50 -9.85
C THR A 69 -5.28 -9.63 -9.20
N GLU A 70 -5.63 -8.84 -8.18
CA GLU A 70 -4.71 -7.93 -7.48
C GLU A 70 -4.44 -8.41 -6.05
N VAL A 71 -5.45 -8.99 -5.38
CA VAL A 71 -5.40 -9.38 -3.97
C VAL A 71 -5.80 -10.83 -3.80
N MET A 72 -4.85 -11.66 -3.34
CA MET A 72 -5.08 -13.08 -3.10
C MET A 72 -5.88 -13.37 -1.82
N ASP A 73 -5.67 -12.58 -0.77
CA ASP A 73 -6.32 -12.72 0.54
C ASP A 73 -6.32 -11.37 1.29
N LEU A 74 -7.25 -11.20 2.22
CA LEU A 74 -7.38 -10.01 3.05
C LEU A 74 -7.72 -10.36 4.50
N VAL A 75 -6.95 -9.80 5.42
CA VAL A 75 -7.17 -9.91 6.86
C VAL A 75 -7.05 -8.54 7.53
N TRP A 76 -7.95 -8.26 8.46
CA TRP A 76 -7.82 -7.13 9.38
C TRP A 76 -6.95 -7.55 10.56
N VAL A 77 -5.91 -6.77 10.83
CA VAL A 77 -5.01 -6.98 11.96
C VAL A 77 -4.94 -5.73 12.83
N SER A 78 -4.61 -5.93 14.10
CA SER A 78 -4.27 -4.86 15.02
C SER A 78 -2.93 -4.20 14.66
N TRP A 79 -2.70 -3.02 15.22
CA TRP A 79 -1.44 -2.31 15.06
C TRP A 79 -0.23 -3.08 15.63
N ASP A 80 -0.44 -3.80 16.73
CA ASP A 80 0.64 -4.57 17.36
C ASP A 80 1.02 -5.80 16.52
N GLU A 81 0.05 -6.46 15.89
CA GLU A 81 0.30 -7.58 14.98
C GLU A 81 1.10 -7.14 13.74
N ILE A 82 0.75 -6.01 13.10
CA ILE A 82 1.50 -5.55 11.93
C ILE A 82 2.91 -5.08 12.31
N ARG A 83 3.09 -4.47 13.48
CA ARG A 83 4.43 -4.11 13.99
C ARG A 83 5.27 -5.35 14.28
N ALA A 84 4.68 -6.40 14.84
CA ALA A 84 5.37 -7.67 15.05
C ALA A 84 5.80 -8.29 13.70
N ALA A 85 4.91 -8.32 12.71
CA ALA A 85 5.22 -8.80 11.36
C ALA A 85 6.37 -8.01 10.70
N ALA A 86 6.45 -6.70 10.93
CA ALA A 86 7.51 -5.86 10.39
C ALA A 86 8.92 -6.22 10.91
N THR A 87 9.03 -6.87 12.08
CA THR A 87 10.31 -7.36 12.61
C THR A 87 10.81 -8.62 11.89
N LEU A 88 9.96 -9.29 11.12
CA LEU A 88 10.28 -10.50 10.37
C LEU A 88 10.54 -10.15 8.89
N GLU A 89 11.82 -10.02 8.51
CA GLU A 89 12.40 -10.65 7.30
C GLU A 89 11.49 -10.89 6.09
N TRP A 90 10.75 -11.98 6.22
CA TRP A 90 10.10 -12.70 5.14
C TRP A 90 8.58 -12.56 5.19
N ALA A 91 8.02 -11.92 6.22
CA ALA A 91 6.58 -11.93 6.47
C ALA A 91 5.81 -10.95 5.58
N ILE A 92 6.39 -9.77 5.30
CA ILE A 92 5.75 -8.72 4.49
C ILE A 92 6.76 -8.03 3.57
N SER A 93 6.24 -7.34 2.56
CA SER A 93 7.04 -6.64 1.53
C SER A 93 8.09 -5.69 2.14
N PRO A 94 9.28 -5.55 1.55
CA PRO A 94 10.36 -4.72 2.10
C PRO A 94 9.98 -3.26 2.39
N TRP A 95 9.10 -2.65 1.57
CA TRP A 95 8.64 -1.28 1.79
C TRP A 95 7.62 -1.14 2.92
N ALA A 96 6.87 -2.20 3.25
CA ALA A 96 5.89 -2.18 4.36
C ALA A 96 6.55 -2.32 5.74
N ARG A 97 7.85 -2.64 5.80
CA ARG A 97 8.61 -2.81 7.04
C ARG A 97 9.41 -1.58 7.45
N ARG A 98 9.52 -0.59 6.57
CA ARG A 98 10.45 0.53 6.68
C ARG A 98 9.76 1.83 7.05
#